data_AF-A0A7Z0SJ62-F1
#
_entry.id   AF-A0A7Z0SJ62-F1
#
_cell.length_a   1.000
_cell.length_b   1.000
_cell.length_c   1.000
_cell.angle_alpha   90.00
_cell.angle_beta   90.00
_cell.angle_gamma   90.00
#
_symmetry.space_group_name_H-M   'P 1'
#
loop_
_entity.id
_entity.type
_entity.pdbx_description
1 polymer ?
#
loop_
_entity_poly.entity_id
_entity_poly.type
_entity_poly.pdbx_seq_one_letter_code
_entity_poly.pdbx_strand_id
1 'polypeptide(L)'
;MPKTELSQFEQDLLESVRQAKSGEHARVHTPEEIQARRPGRPVGSTAAVRKTPTTIRFDPDVLDGLKATGQGWQTRVNNAMREWLRDHRR
;
A
#
# COMPACT_ATOMS: atom_id res chain seq x y z
N MET A 1 34.50 15.26 7.06
CA MET A 1 33.83 14.85 5.80
C MET A 1 34.82 15.05 4.66
N PRO A 2 35.23 13.99 3.94
CA PRO A 2 36.34 14.08 2.98
C PRO A 2 35.91 14.87 1.73
N LYS A 3 36.66 15.94 1.41
CA LYS A 3 36.43 16.84 0.26
C LYS A 3 36.28 16.13 -1.09
N THR A 4 36.78 14.90 -1.20
CA THR A 4 36.72 14.07 -2.41
C THR A 4 35.29 13.67 -2.80
N GLU A 5 34.42 13.38 -1.83
CA GLU A 5 33.02 13.02 -2.13
C GLU A 5 32.23 14.23 -2.62
N LEU A 6 32.51 15.42 -2.06
CA LEU A 6 31.89 16.67 -2.50
C LEU A 6 32.34 17.03 -3.94
N SER A 7 33.62 16.79 -4.27
CA SER A 7 34.15 17.02 -5.62
C SER A 7 33.54 16.08 -6.66
N GLN A 8 33.32 14.80 -6.33
CA GLN A 8 32.69 13.86 -7.26
C GLN A 8 31.22 14.23 -7.50
N PHE A 9 30.51 14.59 -6.42
CA PHE A 9 29.13 15.05 -6.50
C PHE A 9 28.98 16.30 -7.37
N GLU A 10 29.89 17.28 -7.26
CA GLU A 10 29.89 18.47 -8.11
C GLU A 10 30.08 18.12 -9.59
N GLN A 11 30.95 17.17 -9.91
CA GLN A 11 31.16 16.73 -11.29
C GLN A 11 29.92 16.04 -11.87
N ASP A 12 29.31 15.14 -11.10
CA ASP A 12 28.10 14.43 -11.52
C ASP A 12 26.90 15.38 -11.69
N LEU A 13 26.80 16.40 -10.83
CA LEU A 13 25.75 17.41 -10.92
C LEU A 13 25.91 18.29 -12.17
N LEU A 14 27.12 18.75 -12.46
CA LEU A 14 27.39 19.55 -13.66
C LEU A 14 27.11 18.75 -14.94
N GLU A 15 27.42 17.46 -14.93
CA GLU A 15 27.15 16.57 -16.05
C GLU A 15 25.65 16.36 -16.28
N SER A 16 24.89 16.12 -15.21
CA SER A 16 23.42 16.04 -15.27
C SER A 16 22.78 17.32 -15.83
N VAL A 17 23.27 18.50 -15.42
CA VAL A 17 22.78 19.78 -15.95
C VAL A 17 23.11 19.97 -17.44
N ARG A 18 24.27 19.48 -17.90
CA ARG A 18 24.63 19.52 -19.32
C ARG A 18 23.73 18.61 -20.16
N GLN A 19 23.51 17.38 -19.71
CA GLN A 19 22.63 16.40 -20.35
C GLN A 19 21.18 16.92 -20.43
N ALA A 20 20.69 17.55 -19.36
CA ALA A 20 19.38 18.19 -19.37
C ALA A 20 19.28 19.35 -20.39
N LYS A 21 20.34 20.16 -20.53
CA LYS A 21 20.39 21.25 -21.52
C LYS A 21 20.52 20.79 -22.97
N SER A 22 21.17 19.64 -23.21
CA SER A 22 21.27 19.04 -24.55
C SER A 22 20.02 18.25 -24.95
N GLY A 23 19.05 18.09 -24.03
CA GLY A 23 17.85 17.30 -24.26
C GLY A 23 18.07 15.78 -24.10
N GLU A 24 19.24 15.38 -23.62
CA GLU A 24 19.55 13.99 -23.26
C GLU A 24 18.95 13.68 -21.89
N HIS A 25 17.69 13.27 -21.90
CA HIS A 25 17.01 12.84 -20.70
C HIS A 25 17.31 11.36 -20.44
N ALA A 26 17.44 10.97 -19.16
CA ALA A 26 17.32 9.57 -18.77
C ALA A 26 16.01 8.99 -19.32
N ARG A 27 15.95 7.68 -19.58
CA ARG A 27 14.80 7.01 -20.23
C ARG A 27 13.46 7.50 -19.65
N VAL A 28 12.75 8.33 -20.42
CA VAL A 28 11.41 8.81 -20.09
C VAL A 28 10.41 7.86 -20.75
N HIS A 29 9.40 7.43 -20.00
CA HIS A 29 8.32 6.65 -20.56
C HIS A 29 7.32 7.56 -21.27
N THR A 30 6.96 7.24 -22.52
CA THR A 30 5.94 8.00 -23.25
C THR A 30 4.55 7.74 -22.67
N PRO A 31 3.58 8.66 -22.86
CA PRO A 31 2.19 8.43 -22.48
C PRO A 31 1.60 7.13 -23.06
N GLU A 32 2.01 6.76 -24.28
CA GLU A 32 1.62 5.52 -24.95
C GLU A 32 2.25 4.29 -24.27
N GLU A 33 3.53 4.37 -23.88
CA GLU A 33 4.20 3.31 -23.13
C GLU A 33 3.59 3.11 -21.74
N ILE A 34 3.14 4.19 -21.10
CA ILE A 34 2.42 4.14 -19.82
C ILE A 34 1.03 3.54 -20.00
N GLN A 35 0.31 3.88 -21.08
CA GLN A 35 -1.01 3.28 -21.38
C GLN A 35 -0.92 1.80 -21.76
N ALA A 36 0.13 1.39 -22.49
CA ALA A 36 0.39 -0.01 -22.80
C ALA A 36 0.64 -0.84 -21.53
N ARG A 37 1.18 -0.22 -20.48
CA ARG A 37 1.26 -0.75 -19.12
C ARG A 37 -0.09 -0.57 -18.42
N ARG A 38 -1.09 -1.36 -18.86
CA ARG A 38 -2.46 -1.39 -18.33
C ARG A 38 -2.54 -1.18 -16.80
N PRO A 39 -3.54 -0.44 -16.30
CA PRO A 39 -3.51 0.14 -14.98
C PRO A 39 -3.78 -0.91 -13.89
N GLY A 40 -2.90 -0.96 -12.90
CA GLY A 40 -3.24 -1.39 -11.54
C GLY A 40 -3.39 -2.89 -11.29
N ARG A 41 -3.84 -3.17 -10.07
CA ARG A 41 -3.96 -4.50 -9.45
C ARG A 41 -4.69 -5.48 -10.39
N PRO A 42 -4.22 -6.74 -10.52
CA PRO A 42 -4.77 -7.71 -11.46
C PRO A 42 -6.30 -7.80 -11.38
N VAL A 43 -6.93 -7.84 -12.55
CA VAL A 43 -8.37 -8.05 -12.73
C VAL A 43 -8.73 -9.39 -12.08
N GLY A 44 -9.61 -9.39 -11.08
CA GLY A 44 -9.91 -10.57 -10.24
C GLY A 44 -9.33 -10.54 -8.81
N SER A 45 -8.56 -9.51 -8.47
CA SER A 45 -8.07 -9.27 -7.10
C SER A 45 -9.13 -8.74 -6.13
N THR A 46 -10.35 -8.51 -6.60
CA THR A 46 -11.52 -8.29 -5.76
C THR A 46 -12.14 -9.64 -5.45
N ALA A 47 -11.97 -10.11 -4.22
CA ALA A 47 -12.62 -11.34 -3.75
C ALA A 47 -14.13 -11.30 -4.13
N ALA A 48 -14.65 -12.42 -4.67
CA ALA A 48 -16.05 -12.54 -5.10
C ALA A 48 -17.06 -12.15 -4.00
N VAL A 49 -16.65 -12.26 -2.74
CA VAL A 49 -17.37 -11.73 -1.58
C VAL A 49 -16.50 -10.67 -0.91
N ARG A 50 -16.85 -9.40 -1.11
CA ARG A 50 -16.17 -8.26 -0.47
C ARG A 50 -16.74 -8.06 0.93
N LYS A 51 -15.86 -7.98 1.94
CA LYS A 51 -16.25 -7.49 3.27
C LYS A 51 -16.61 -6.01 3.15
N THR A 52 -17.82 -5.62 3.56
CA THR A 52 -18.21 -4.22 3.64
C THR A 52 -17.48 -3.58 4.83
N PRO A 53 -16.64 -2.55 4.62
CA PRO A 53 -16.05 -1.83 5.74
C PRO A 53 -17.15 -1.06 6.49
N THR A 54 -17.28 -1.32 7.78
CA THR A 54 -18.24 -0.64 8.65
C THR A 54 -17.55 -0.33 9.97
N THR A 55 -17.79 0.87 10.49
CA THR A 55 -17.23 1.31 11.78
C THR A 55 -18.20 0.90 12.89
N ILE A 56 -17.72 0.07 13.82
CA ILE A 56 -18.45 -0.37 15.01
C ILE A 56 -17.64 0.08 16.23
N ARG A 57 -18.32 0.59 17.26
CA ARG A 57 -17.69 0.94 18.54
C ARG A 57 -17.79 -0.25 19.48
N PHE A 58 -16.68 -0.58 20.14
CA PHE A 58 -16.60 -1.56 21.21
C PHE A 58 -16.24 -0.85 22.50
N ASP A 59 -16.66 -1.41 23.63
CA ASP A 59 -16.14 -0.99 24.93
C ASP A 59 -14.62 -1.25 25.00
N PRO A 60 -13.87 -0.42 25.75
CA PRO A 60 -12.42 -0.46 25.75
C PRO A 60 -11.85 -1.79 26.25
N ASP A 61 -12.45 -2.38 27.29
CA ASP A 61 -12.09 -3.67 27.86
C ASP A 61 -12.29 -4.83 26.85
N VAL A 62 -13.40 -4.79 26.11
CA VAL A 62 -13.70 -5.76 25.06
C VAL A 62 -12.67 -5.64 23.94
N LEU A 63 -12.37 -4.41 23.48
CA LEU A 63 -11.39 -4.19 22.42
C LEU A 63 -9.99 -4.68 22.82
N ASP A 64 -9.59 -4.44 24.07
CA ASP A 64 -8.30 -4.86 24.60
C ASP A 64 -8.21 -6.38 24.71
N GLY A 65 -9.26 -7.04 25.22
CA GLY A 65 -9.36 -8.50 25.24
C GLY A 65 -9.28 -9.12 23.84
N LEU A 66 -9.96 -8.50 22.85
CA LEU A 66 -9.91 -8.95 21.46
C LEU A 66 -8.51 -8.80 20.86
N LYS A 67 -7.87 -7.64 21.04
CA LYS A 67 -6.49 -7.41 20.56
C LYS A 67 -5.48 -8.33 21.23
N ALA A 68 -5.66 -8.66 22.51
CA ALA A 68 -4.81 -9.59 23.25
C ALA A 68 -4.81 -11.01 22.65
N THR A 69 -5.84 -11.39 21.88
CA THR A 69 -5.85 -12.67 21.15
C THR A 69 -4.77 -12.76 20.06
N GLY A 70 -4.15 -11.63 19.69
CA GLY A 70 -3.03 -11.56 18.75
C GLY A 70 -3.46 -11.40 17.29
N GLN A 71 -2.58 -11.81 16.37
CA GLN A 71 -2.80 -11.67 14.92
C GLN A 71 -4.11 -12.34 14.49
N GLY A 72 -4.88 -11.66 13.63
CA GLY A 72 -6.16 -12.14 13.13
C GLY A 72 -7.36 -11.95 14.08
N TRP A 73 -7.23 -11.16 15.14
CA TRP A 73 -8.34 -10.89 16.08
C TRP A 73 -9.62 -10.39 15.39
N GLN A 74 -9.51 -9.53 14.37
CA GLN A 74 -10.65 -9.06 13.59
C GLN A 74 -11.39 -10.20 12.87
N THR A 75 -10.64 -11.18 12.34
CA THR A 75 -11.22 -12.36 11.70
C THR A 75 -11.92 -13.24 12.73
N ARG A 76 -11.35 -13.41 13.93
CA ARG A 76 -11.99 -14.13 15.04
C ARG A 76 -13.30 -13.47 15.48
N VAL A 77 -13.31 -12.15 15.65
CA VAL A 77 -14.52 -11.37 15.98
C VAL A 77 -15.60 -11.57 14.92
N ASN A 78 -15.22 -11.49 13.64
CA ASN A 78 -16.15 -11.71 12.53
C ASN A 78 -16.75 -13.14 12.54
N ASN A 79 -15.96 -14.15 12.90
CA ASN A 79 -16.44 -15.53 12.99
C ASN A 79 -17.38 -15.71 14.20
N ALA A 80 -17.04 -15.15 15.36
CA ALA A 80 -17.89 -15.17 16.55
C ALA A 80 -19.25 -14.51 16.28
N MET A 81 -19.26 -13.35 15.60
CA MET A 81 -20.52 -12.70 15.19
C MET A 81 -21.33 -13.56 14.22
N ARG A 82 -20.67 -14.28 13.30
CA ARG A 82 -21.35 -15.19 12.36
C ARG A 82 -22.00 -16.37 13.08
N GLU A 83 -21.33 -16.94 14.08
CA GLU A 83 -21.85 -18.02 14.91
C GLU A 83 -23.02 -17.53 15.76
N TRP A 84 -22.85 -16.41 16.47
CA TRP A 84 -23.91 -15.78 17.24
C TRP A 84 -25.18 -15.52 16.39
N LEU A 85 -25.02 -15.01 15.17
CA LEU A 85 -26.14 -14.79 14.23
C LEU A 85 -26.79 -16.08 13.73
N ARG A 86 -26.11 -17.23 13.74
CA ARG A 86 -26.72 -18.52 13.39
C ARG A 86 -27.58 -19.02 14.55
N ASP A 87 -27.05 -18.91 15.76
CA ASP A 87 -27.71 -19.42 16.96
C ASP A 87 -28.93 -18.57 17.37
N HIS A 88 -28.90 -17.27 17.04
CA HIS A 88 -29.95 -16.31 17.40
C HIS A 88 -30.89 -15.94 16.24
N ARG A 89 -30.78 -16.63 15.10
CA ARG A 89 -31.84 -16.63 14.07
C ARG A 89 -32.83 -17.74 14.39
N ARG A 90 -33.75 -17.46 15.31
CA ARG A 90 -35.04 -18.16 15.39
C ARG A 90 -36.10 -17.30 14.75
#